data_AF-A0A4Q0SDJ4-F1
#
_entry.id   AF-A0A4Q0SDJ4-F1
#
_cell.length_a   1.000
_cell.length_b   1.000
_cell.length_c   1.000
_cell.angle_alpha   90.00
_cell.angle_beta   90.00
_cell.angle_gamma   90.00
#
_symmetry.space_group_name_H-M   'P 1'
#
loop_
_entity.id
_entity.type
_entity.pdbx_description
1 polymer ?
#
loop_
_entity_poly.entity_id
_entity_poly.type
_entity_poly.pdbx_seq_one_letter_code
_entity_poly.pdbx_strand_id
1 'polypeptide(L)'
;MSQTETSNSYPTSARNQVKRRHDRGFYDHDTVHRILDSSMLCHVSYVIDGQPYCTPTFFWREGTKLYWHGSSASRMLRNQARGERVCLTVAHLDSLVLARCGFNHSADYRAVMAFGTAYLVTDPSEKERAVIAMVDRFFPDRTASLRASNTQEIKATSFIAMEIEEASAKIRAKGVADDDEDYALPIYAERIPVRTVLGAPEPCPRLLDGVTRPVTLNGYSEGRLLEDALRDAYFVEYPNG
;
A
#
# COMPACT_ATOMS: atom_id res chain seq x y z
N MET A 1 -27.00 -3.68 -25.26
CA MET A 1 -26.15 -3.15 -24.17
C MET A 1 -25.42 -4.32 -23.56
N SER A 2 -24.19 -4.58 -24.01
CA SER A 2 -23.37 -5.67 -23.49
C SER A 2 -22.81 -5.20 -22.14
N GLN A 3 -23.25 -5.85 -21.06
CA GLN A 3 -22.57 -5.76 -19.77
C GLN A 3 -21.20 -6.38 -19.97
N THR A 4 -20.15 -5.56 -19.99
CA THR A 4 -18.78 -6.02 -19.89
C THR A 4 -18.64 -6.71 -18.54
N GLU A 5 -18.54 -8.04 -18.54
CA GLU A 5 -18.07 -8.78 -17.36
C GLU A 5 -16.71 -8.21 -16.99
N THR A 6 -16.64 -7.43 -15.92
CA THR A 6 -15.37 -6.98 -15.36
C THR A 6 -14.62 -8.21 -14.89
N SER A 7 -13.59 -8.59 -15.64
CA SER A 7 -12.62 -9.60 -15.22
C SER A 7 -12.21 -9.32 -13.77
N ASN A 8 -12.40 -10.30 -12.88
CA ASN A 8 -12.00 -10.18 -11.47
C ASN A 8 -10.48 -10.34 -11.29
N SER A 9 -9.69 -10.14 -12.35
CA SER A 9 -8.23 -10.28 -12.38
C SER A 9 -7.61 -9.29 -13.36
N TYR A 10 -6.44 -8.77 -12.97
CA TYR A 10 -5.63 -7.93 -13.83
C TYR A 10 -5.05 -8.74 -15.01
N PRO A 11 -4.88 -8.11 -16.18
CA PRO A 11 -4.27 -8.79 -17.32
C PRO A 11 -2.84 -9.22 -16.98
N THR A 12 -2.45 -10.37 -17.53
CA THR A 12 -1.10 -10.90 -17.39
C THR A 12 -0.32 -10.70 -18.69
N SER A 13 0.92 -10.25 -18.56
CA SER A 13 1.85 -10.01 -19.64
C SER A 13 3.25 -10.50 -19.24
N ALA A 14 4.21 -10.45 -20.16
CA ALA A 14 5.60 -10.76 -19.85
C ALA A 14 6.20 -9.86 -18.75
N ARG A 15 5.61 -8.68 -18.48
CA ARG A 15 6.04 -7.70 -17.48
C ARG A 15 5.69 -8.10 -16.05
N ASN A 16 4.47 -8.60 -15.81
CA ASN A 16 3.99 -8.94 -14.46
C ASN A 16 3.90 -10.45 -14.17
N GLN A 17 4.10 -11.33 -15.17
CA GLN A 17 4.03 -12.77 -14.95
C GLN A 17 5.14 -13.26 -14.00
N VAL A 18 4.74 -13.82 -12.86
CA VAL A 18 5.66 -14.40 -11.87
C VAL A 18 6.28 -15.70 -12.42
N LYS A 19 7.57 -15.66 -12.78
CA LYS A 19 8.27 -16.84 -13.34
C LYS A 19 8.79 -17.82 -12.28
N ARG A 20 9.60 -17.34 -11.33
CA ARG A 20 10.18 -18.17 -10.26
C ARG A 20 9.19 -18.32 -9.10
N ARG A 21 8.88 -19.57 -8.72
CA ARG A 21 7.83 -19.90 -7.73
C ARG A 21 6.49 -19.29 -8.17
N HIS A 22 6.05 -19.63 -9.38
CA HIS A 22 4.81 -19.14 -9.98
C HIS A 22 3.57 -19.58 -9.19
N ASP A 23 3.67 -20.67 -8.42
CA ASP A 23 2.68 -21.14 -7.43
C ASP A 23 2.32 -20.08 -6.37
N ARG A 24 3.14 -19.03 -6.26
CA ARG A 24 2.96 -17.91 -5.33
C ARG A 24 2.35 -16.67 -5.98
N GLY A 25 2.12 -16.68 -7.28
CA GLY A 25 1.63 -15.54 -8.05
C GLY A 25 0.11 -15.45 -8.01
N PHE A 26 -0.41 -14.27 -7.68
CA PHE A 26 -1.83 -13.96 -7.67
C PHE A 26 -2.07 -12.71 -8.52
N TYR A 27 -3.22 -12.68 -9.23
CA TYR A 27 -3.55 -11.61 -10.18
C TYR A 27 -4.98 -11.11 -10.02
N ASP A 28 -5.77 -11.76 -9.16
CA ASP A 28 -7.13 -11.36 -8.84
C ASP A 28 -7.16 -10.03 -8.08
N HIS A 29 -8.22 -9.25 -8.31
CA HIS A 29 -8.37 -7.92 -7.72
C HIS A 29 -8.39 -8.01 -6.20
N ASP A 30 -9.13 -8.95 -5.62
CA ASP A 30 -9.27 -9.11 -4.18
C ASP A 30 -7.91 -9.28 -3.48
N THR A 31 -7.06 -10.20 -3.96
CA THR A 31 -5.74 -10.42 -3.38
C THR A 31 -4.83 -9.20 -3.54
N VAL A 32 -4.80 -8.59 -4.72
CA VAL A 32 -3.95 -7.41 -4.99
C VAL A 32 -4.39 -6.22 -4.13
N HIS A 33 -5.69 -5.92 -4.10
CA HIS A 33 -6.28 -4.80 -3.39
C HIS A 33 -6.07 -4.94 -1.89
N ARG A 34 -6.31 -6.14 -1.33
CA ARG A 34 -6.13 -6.40 0.09
C ARG A 34 -4.69 -6.14 0.57
N ILE A 35 -3.70 -6.50 -0.23
CA ILE A 35 -2.28 -6.25 0.09
C ILE A 35 -1.98 -4.73 0.06
N LEU A 36 -2.50 -4.03 -0.95
CA LEU A 36 -2.36 -2.58 -1.07
C LEU A 36 -3.04 -1.87 0.10
N ASP A 37 -4.27 -2.23 0.43
CA ASP A 37 -5.09 -1.56 1.46
C ASP A 37 -4.60 -1.80 2.89
N SER A 38 -3.75 -2.82 3.07
CA SER A 38 -3.05 -3.11 4.32
C SER A 38 -1.83 -2.21 4.55
N SER A 39 -1.51 -1.29 3.62
CA SER A 39 -0.38 -0.37 3.73
C SER A 39 -0.77 1.08 3.46
N MET A 40 -0.14 2.00 4.19
CA MET A 40 -0.13 3.43 3.85
C MET A 40 1.10 3.81 3.03
N LEU A 41 2.20 3.07 3.18
CA LEU A 41 3.51 3.35 2.60
C LEU A 41 3.74 2.45 1.38
N CYS A 42 4.19 3.04 0.28
CA CYS A 42 4.63 2.31 -0.89
C CYS A 42 5.98 2.83 -1.39
N HIS A 43 6.50 2.15 -2.41
CA HIS A 43 7.67 2.55 -3.17
C HIS A 43 7.28 2.73 -4.62
N VAL A 44 7.42 3.95 -5.16
CA VAL A 44 7.13 4.23 -6.57
C VAL A 44 8.44 4.27 -7.35
N SER A 45 8.58 3.33 -8.29
CA SER A 45 9.73 3.24 -9.19
C SER A 45 9.43 3.86 -10.55
N TYR A 46 10.35 4.66 -11.07
CA TYR A 46 10.22 5.41 -12.32
C TYR A 46 11.60 5.78 -12.88
N VAL A 47 11.66 6.34 -14.09
CA VAL A 47 12.93 6.70 -14.73
C VAL A 47 12.99 8.22 -14.97
N ILE A 48 14.17 8.82 -14.75
CA ILE A 48 14.49 10.18 -15.18
C ILE A 48 15.82 10.12 -15.92
N ASP A 49 15.85 10.57 -17.17
CA ASP A 49 17.06 10.60 -18.01
C ASP A 49 17.78 9.24 -18.08
N GLY A 50 17.01 8.14 -18.18
CA GLY A 50 17.53 6.77 -18.22
C GLY A 50 17.94 6.18 -16.86
N GLN A 51 17.95 6.98 -15.78
CA GLN A 51 18.31 6.52 -14.45
C GLN A 51 17.08 6.04 -13.66
N PRO A 52 17.09 4.82 -13.09
CA PRO A 52 16.01 4.37 -12.21
C PRO A 52 16.03 5.08 -10.86
N TYR A 53 14.84 5.45 -10.40
CA TYR A 53 14.55 5.96 -9.06
C TYR A 53 13.52 5.06 -8.39
N CYS A 54 13.55 5.04 -7.06
CA CYS A 54 12.56 4.38 -6.23
C CYS A 54 12.31 5.26 -5.01
N THR A 55 11.13 5.87 -4.94
CA THR A 55 10.81 6.88 -3.91
C THR A 55 9.75 6.35 -2.96
N PRO A 56 10.01 6.30 -1.64
CA PRO A 56 8.98 6.00 -0.67
C PRO A 56 7.99 7.15 -0.53
N THR A 57 6.69 6.85 -0.54
CA THR A 57 5.62 7.84 -0.35
C THR A 57 4.39 7.19 0.28
N PHE A 58 3.51 8.01 0.86
CA PHE A 58 2.17 7.54 1.16
C PHE A 58 1.31 7.51 -0.08
N PHE A 59 0.39 6.55 -0.13
CA PHE A 59 -0.52 6.33 -1.24
C PHE A 59 -1.87 5.82 -0.75
N TRP A 60 -2.90 5.98 -1.56
CA TRP A 60 -4.18 5.32 -1.33
C TRP A 60 -4.76 4.75 -2.62
N ARG A 61 -5.77 3.91 -2.47
CA ARG A 61 -6.51 3.27 -3.55
C ARG A 61 -7.96 3.76 -3.55
N GLU A 62 -8.52 3.97 -4.73
CA GLU A 62 -9.96 4.11 -4.95
C GLU A 62 -10.33 3.23 -6.15
N GLY A 63 -11.05 2.14 -5.92
CA GLY A 63 -11.30 1.13 -6.97
C GLY A 63 -9.97 0.61 -7.55
N THR A 64 -9.76 0.77 -8.85
CA THR A 64 -8.53 0.36 -9.53
C THR A 64 -7.51 1.49 -9.73
N LYS A 65 -7.75 2.66 -9.13
CA LYS A 65 -6.84 3.80 -9.17
C LYS A 65 -6.00 3.91 -7.91
N LEU A 66 -4.73 4.25 -8.09
CA LEU A 66 -3.78 4.55 -7.03
C LEU A 66 -3.43 6.03 -7.07
N TYR A 67 -3.34 6.65 -5.90
CA TYR A 67 -3.02 8.05 -5.75
C TYR A 67 -1.90 8.25 -4.76
N TRP A 68 -1.08 9.28 -4.98
CA TRP A 68 -0.12 9.79 -4.01
C TRP A 68 0.01 11.29 -4.17
N HIS A 69 0.59 11.95 -3.18
CA HIS A 69 0.71 13.41 -3.19
C HIS A 69 2.10 13.86 -2.76
N GLY A 70 2.34 15.16 -2.90
CA GLY A 70 3.53 15.81 -2.37
C GLY A 70 3.67 17.23 -2.87
N SER A 71 4.83 17.84 -2.59
CA SER A 71 5.12 19.20 -3.03
C SER A 71 5.04 19.33 -4.56
N SER A 72 4.43 20.40 -5.04
CA SER A 72 4.41 20.75 -6.47
C SER A 72 5.81 21.04 -7.05
N ALA A 73 6.82 21.28 -6.20
CA ALA A 73 8.21 21.41 -6.62
C ALA A 73 8.95 20.05 -6.77
N SER A 74 8.33 18.95 -6.32
CA SER A 74 8.95 17.62 -6.31
C SER A 74 9.43 17.19 -7.69
N ARG A 75 10.69 16.74 -7.78
CA ARG A 75 11.26 16.19 -9.01
C ARG A 75 10.47 14.96 -9.48
N MET A 76 10.10 14.08 -8.55
CA MET A 76 9.30 12.88 -8.85
C MET A 76 7.96 13.27 -9.49
N LEU A 77 7.20 14.16 -8.83
CA LEU A 77 5.85 14.48 -9.29
C LEU A 77 5.87 15.29 -10.58
N ARG A 78 6.85 16.18 -10.78
CA ARG A 78 7.02 16.90 -12.06
C ARG A 78 7.35 15.97 -13.22
N ASN A 79 8.11 14.91 -12.99
CA ASN A 79 8.37 13.87 -13.99
C ASN A 79 7.08 13.11 -14.33
N GLN A 80 6.37 12.66 -13.30
CA GLN A 80 5.14 11.88 -13.44
C GLN A 80 3.96 12.68 -14.01
N ALA A 81 3.92 14.00 -13.81
CA ALA A 81 2.84 14.86 -14.26
C ALA A 81 2.56 14.81 -15.77
N ARG A 82 3.53 14.34 -16.57
CA ARG A 82 3.47 14.29 -18.04
C ARG A 82 3.07 12.92 -18.61
N GLY A 83 2.73 11.93 -17.77
CA GLY A 83 2.45 10.58 -18.24
C GLY A 83 3.67 9.66 -18.17
N GLU A 84 4.22 9.45 -16.97
CA GLU A 84 5.37 8.56 -16.76
C GLU A 84 4.92 7.13 -16.46
N ARG A 85 5.56 6.14 -17.05
CA ARG A 85 5.35 4.74 -16.65
C ARG A 85 5.98 4.50 -15.28
N VAL A 86 5.19 4.03 -14.34
CA VAL A 86 5.67 3.76 -12.98
C VAL A 86 5.32 2.34 -12.53
N CYS A 87 6.04 1.88 -11.52
CA CYS A 87 5.69 0.69 -10.75
C CYS A 87 5.53 1.08 -9.28
N LEU A 88 4.32 0.94 -8.75
CA LEU A 88 4.05 1.09 -7.32
C LEU A 88 4.18 -0.27 -6.65
N THR A 89 5.05 -0.36 -5.64
CA THR A 89 5.32 -1.60 -4.90
C THR A 89 4.94 -1.45 -3.42
N VAL A 90 4.24 -2.44 -2.90
CA VAL A 90 3.97 -2.63 -1.46
C VAL A 90 4.47 -4.02 -1.08
N ALA A 91 5.12 -4.13 0.07
CA ALA A 91 5.60 -5.41 0.61
C ALA A 91 5.43 -5.46 2.13
N HIS A 92 5.01 -6.61 2.62
CA HIS A 92 4.83 -6.94 4.03
C HIS A 92 5.69 -8.16 4.37
N LEU A 93 6.45 -8.08 5.46
CA LEU A 93 7.22 -9.18 6.02
C LEU A 93 6.40 -9.82 7.15
N ASP A 94 6.00 -11.07 6.96
CA ASP A 94 5.05 -11.73 7.87
C ASP A 94 5.75 -12.72 8.84
N SER A 95 6.90 -13.28 8.46
CA SER A 95 7.76 -14.03 9.38
C SER A 95 9.15 -14.31 8.82
N LEU A 96 10.11 -14.58 9.71
CA LEU A 96 11.39 -15.20 9.38
C LEU A 96 11.27 -16.72 9.48
N VAL A 97 11.90 -17.45 8.56
CA VAL A 97 11.89 -18.92 8.53
C VAL A 97 13.31 -19.45 8.65
N LEU A 98 13.55 -20.13 9.77
CA LEU A 98 14.79 -20.82 10.09
C LEU A 98 14.56 -22.31 9.85
N ALA A 99 15.20 -22.83 8.81
CA ALA A 99 15.07 -24.22 8.38
C ALA A 99 16.28 -25.03 8.87
N ARG A 100 16.26 -26.35 8.68
CA ARG A 100 17.39 -27.23 9.04
C ARG A 100 18.50 -27.17 8.01
N CYS A 101 18.15 -26.86 6.76
CA CYS A 101 19.08 -26.67 5.66
C CYS A 101 19.16 -25.19 5.24
N GLY A 102 20.39 -24.71 4.98
CA GLY A 102 20.69 -23.35 4.50
C GLY A 102 19.82 -22.91 3.31
N PHE A 103 19.53 -23.84 2.39
CA PHE A 103 18.75 -23.58 1.18
C PHE A 103 17.24 -23.42 1.42
N ASN A 104 16.75 -23.91 2.57
CA ASN A 104 15.34 -23.86 2.96
C ASN A 104 15.02 -22.67 3.90
N HIS A 105 16.03 -21.89 4.33
CA HIS A 105 15.81 -20.60 4.99
C HIS A 105 15.05 -19.63 4.08
N SER A 106 14.12 -18.89 4.66
CA SER A 106 13.24 -17.98 3.90
C SER A 106 12.59 -16.95 4.82
N ALA A 107 11.64 -16.20 4.27
CA ALA A 107 10.64 -15.43 5.02
C ALA A 107 9.25 -15.67 4.43
N ASP A 108 8.19 -15.60 5.24
CA ASP A 108 6.83 -15.40 4.73
C ASP A 108 6.60 -13.92 4.44
N TYR A 109 5.92 -13.63 3.34
CA TYR A 109 5.71 -12.27 2.86
C TYR A 109 4.50 -12.18 1.95
N ARG A 110 3.98 -10.96 1.80
CA ARG A 110 2.99 -10.56 0.79
C ARG A 110 3.52 -9.33 0.08
N ALA A 111 3.54 -9.33 -1.24
CA ALA A 111 3.96 -8.14 -2.00
C ALA A 111 3.11 -7.97 -3.24
N VAL A 112 2.89 -6.71 -3.63
CA VAL A 112 2.23 -6.31 -4.89
C VAL A 112 3.16 -5.41 -5.66
N MET A 113 3.25 -5.66 -6.97
CA MET A 113 3.74 -4.71 -7.95
C MET A 113 2.56 -4.32 -8.85
N ALA A 114 2.20 -3.04 -8.86
CA ALA A 114 1.18 -2.46 -9.73
C ALA A 114 1.86 -1.55 -10.76
N PHE A 115 1.50 -1.73 -12.03
CA PHE A 115 2.07 -1.03 -13.16
C PHE A 115 1.01 -0.16 -13.83
N GLY A 116 1.42 1.04 -14.25
CA GLY A 116 0.56 1.91 -15.01
C GLY A 116 1.29 3.18 -15.44
N THR A 117 0.51 4.11 -15.99
CA THR A 117 0.98 5.43 -16.39
C THR A 117 0.48 6.47 -15.38
N ALA A 118 1.41 7.06 -14.64
CA ALA A 118 1.11 8.10 -13.67
C ALA A 118 0.83 9.44 -14.35
N TYR A 119 -0.12 10.21 -13.83
CA TYR A 119 -0.50 11.52 -14.36
C TYR A 119 -0.90 12.49 -13.25
N LEU A 120 -0.78 13.80 -13.53
CA LEU A 120 -1.21 14.84 -12.61
C LEU A 120 -2.74 14.93 -12.57
N VAL A 121 -3.31 14.95 -11.37
CA VAL A 121 -4.74 15.25 -11.18
C VAL A 121 -4.96 16.75 -11.43
N THR A 122 -5.63 17.07 -12.53
CA THR A 122 -5.95 18.44 -12.93
C THR A 122 -7.44 18.76 -12.86
N ASP A 123 -8.30 17.75 -12.88
CA ASP A 123 -9.74 17.96 -12.72
C ASP A 123 -10.04 18.55 -11.33
N PRO A 124 -10.74 19.69 -11.23
CA PRO A 124 -11.01 20.32 -9.93
C PRO A 124 -11.76 19.40 -8.97
N SER A 125 -12.75 18.63 -9.46
CA SER A 125 -13.55 17.76 -8.61
C SER A 125 -12.74 16.58 -8.08
N GLU A 126 -11.88 15.97 -8.92
CA GLU A 126 -10.97 14.91 -8.52
C GLU A 126 -9.92 15.42 -7.53
N LYS A 127 -9.41 16.64 -7.75
CA LYS A 127 -8.46 17.26 -6.84
C LYS A 127 -9.09 17.53 -5.47
N GLU A 128 -10.32 18.03 -5.41
CA GLU A 128 -11.04 18.24 -4.15
C GLU A 128 -11.26 16.93 -3.40
N ARG A 129 -11.67 15.86 -4.11
CA ARG A 129 -11.77 14.52 -3.51
C ARG A 129 -10.42 14.03 -3.00
N ALA A 130 -9.34 14.18 -3.77
CA ALA A 130 -8.00 13.74 -3.37
C ALA A 130 -7.45 14.47 -2.13
N VAL A 131 -7.79 15.74 -1.94
CA VAL A 131 -7.43 16.52 -0.74
C VAL A 131 -8.09 15.93 0.52
N ILE A 132 -9.30 15.40 0.40
CA ILE A 132 -10.01 14.75 1.51
C ILE A 132 -9.44 13.33 1.70
N ALA A 133 -9.41 12.55 0.61
CA ALA A 133 -9.03 11.15 0.61
C ALA A 133 -7.60 10.91 1.11
N MET A 134 -6.65 11.81 0.86
CA MET A 134 -5.28 11.66 1.38
C MET A 134 -5.21 11.56 2.92
N VAL A 135 -6.25 12.04 3.62
CA VAL A 135 -6.39 11.95 5.07
C VAL A 135 -7.42 10.90 5.45
N ASP A 136 -8.64 11.02 4.92
CA ASP A 136 -9.80 10.28 5.43
C ASP A 136 -9.78 8.80 5.06
N ARG A 137 -9.07 8.43 3.99
CA ARG A 137 -8.71 7.03 3.70
C ARG A 137 -8.10 6.31 4.91
N PHE A 138 -7.31 7.02 5.70
CA PHE A 138 -6.58 6.47 6.84
C PHE A 138 -7.26 6.83 8.15
N PHE A 139 -7.83 8.02 8.24
CA PHE A 139 -8.46 8.53 9.45
C PHE A 139 -9.90 8.92 9.11
N PRO A 140 -10.86 7.98 9.13
CA PRO A 140 -12.23 8.26 8.71
C PRO A 140 -12.82 9.49 9.40
N ASP A 141 -13.50 10.32 8.62
CA ASP A 141 -14.10 11.61 9.01
C ASP A 141 -13.12 12.65 9.61
N ARG A 142 -11.80 12.46 9.47
CA ARG A 142 -10.83 13.34 10.12
C ARG A 142 -10.89 14.74 9.54
N THR A 143 -10.98 14.90 8.22
CA THR A 143 -10.98 16.22 7.58
C THR A 143 -12.15 17.09 8.02
N ALA A 144 -13.32 16.49 8.30
CA ALA A 144 -14.49 17.19 8.83
C ALA A 144 -14.26 17.81 10.23
N SER A 145 -13.30 17.28 10.99
CA SER A 145 -12.90 17.80 12.31
C SER A 145 -11.73 18.79 12.27
N LEU A 146 -11.09 18.98 11.11
CA LEU A 146 -9.95 19.86 10.94
C LEU A 146 -10.38 21.24 10.42
N ARG A 147 -9.49 22.23 10.55
CA ARG A 147 -9.66 23.47 9.79
C ARG A 147 -9.63 23.16 8.29
N ALA A 148 -10.36 23.94 7.51
CA ALA A 148 -10.28 23.85 6.06
C ALA A 148 -8.85 24.15 5.57
N SER A 149 -8.44 23.43 4.52
CA SER A 149 -7.22 23.74 3.78
C SER A 149 -7.41 25.05 3.03
N ASN A 150 -6.40 25.92 3.03
CA ASN A 150 -6.46 27.17 2.29
C ASN A 150 -5.94 27.01 0.84
N THR A 151 -6.20 28.02 0.00
CA THR A 151 -5.81 27.99 -1.42
C THR A 151 -4.31 27.79 -1.63
N GLN A 152 -3.46 28.35 -0.76
CA GLN A 152 -2.01 28.25 -0.88
C GLN A 152 -1.52 26.82 -0.58
N GLU A 153 -2.09 26.15 0.42
CA GLU A 153 -1.81 24.76 0.76
C GLU A 153 -2.19 23.82 -0.39
N ILE A 154 -3.37 24.02 -0.98
CA ILE A 154 -3.86 23.24 -2.12
C ILE A 154 -3.03 23.50 -3.39
N LYS A 155 -2.50 24.72 -3.56
CA LYS A 155 -1.62 25.08 -4.68
C LYS A 155 -0.20 24.53 -4.51
N ALA A 156 0.29 24.43 -3.28
CA ALA A 156 1.59 23.86 -2.97
C ALA A 156 1.62 22.31 -3.07
N THR A 157 0.44 21.68 -3.15
CA THR A 157 0.27 20.23 -3.19
C THR A 157 -0.12 19.76 -4.59
N SER A 158 0.63 18.79 -5.10
CA SER A 158 0.32 18.05 -6.32
C SER A 158 -0.18 16.65 -5.94
N PHE A 159 -1.19 16.20 -6.66
CA PHE A 159 -1.77 14.87 -6.56
C PHE A 159 -1.50 14.14 -7.86
N ILE A 160 -0.93 12.94 -7.76
CA ILE A 160 -0.68 12.07 -8.89
C ILE A 160 -1.63 10.88 -8.77
N ALA A 161 -2.20 10.48 -9.89
CA ALA A 161 -3.04 9.31 -10.02
C ALA A 161 -2.43 8.34 -11.03
N MET A 162 -2.77 7.06 -10.88
CA MET A 162 -2.40 6.00 -11.81
C MET A 162 -3.49 4.93 -11.81
N GLU A 163 -4.00 4.59 -13.00
CA GLU A 163 -4.81 3.40 -13.18
C GLU A 163 -3.92 2.15 -13.10
N ILE A 164 -4.36 1.12 -12.38
CA ILE A 164 -3.66 -0.17 -12.38
C ILE A 164 -3.95 -0.86 -13.71
N GLU A 165 -3.02 -0.76 -14.66
CA GLU A 165 -3.10 -1.41 -15.97
C GLU A 165 -2.81 -2.92 -15.85
N GLU A 166 -1.78 -3.25 -15.08
CA GLU A 166 -1.33 -4.62 -14.78
C GLU A 166 -0.89 -4.69 -13.32
N ALA A 167 -1.16 -5.79 -12.63
CA ALA A 167 -0.61 -6.03 -11.31
C ALA A 167 -0.23 -7.49 -11.12
N SER A 168 0.67 -7.74 -10.18
CA SER A 168 0.99 -9.08 -9.70
C SER A 168 1.22 -9.04 -8.20
N ALA A 169 0.53 -9.90 -7.47
CA ALA A 169 0.83 -10.22 -6.09
C ALA A 169 1.73 -11.45 -6.02
N LYS A 170 2.63 -11.48 -5.05
CA LYS A 170 3.44 -12.66 -4.72
C LYS A 170 3.39 -12.92 -3.22
N ILE A 171 2.92 -14.10 -2.85
CA ILE A 171 2.69 -14.46 -1.44
C ILE A 171 3.43 -15.75 -1.09
N ARG A 172 4.15 -15.74 0.03
CA ARG A 172 4.59 -16.96 0.70
C ARG A 172 4.03 -16.97 2.11
N ALA A 173 3.27 -18.01 2.44
CA ALA A 173 2.76 -18.28 3.79
C ALA A 173 2.92 -19.79 4.08
N LYS A 174 4.17 -20.28 3.99
CA LYS A 174 4.48 -21.72 4.11
C LYS A 174 5.14 -22.09 5.44
N GLY A 175 5.64 -21.13 6.22
CA GLY A 175 6.40 -21.42 7.43
C GLY A 175 7.68 -22.24 7.15
N VAL A 176 8.07 -23.09 8.10
CA VAL A 176 9.19 -24.03 7.95
C VAL A 176 8.75 -25.17 7.03
N ALA A 177 9.52 -25.41 5.99
CA ALA A 177 9.30 -26.50 5.04
C ALA A 177 10.68 -27.03 4.61
N ASP A 178 11.16 -28.04 5.33
CA ASP A 178 12.38 -28.78 5.02
C ASP A 178 12.08 -29.96 4.08
N ASP A 179 13.13 -30.52 3.48
CA ASP A 179 13.06 -31.79 2.75
C ASP A 179 12.89 -32.97 3.72
N ASP A 180 12.25 -34.06 3.30
CA ASP A 180 11.85 -35.16 4.21
C ASP A 180 13.03 -35.76 4.99
N GLU A 181 14.21 -35.82 4.37
CA GLU A 181 15.44 -36.35 4.99
C GLU A 181 15.98 -35.47 6.13
N ASP A 182 15.73 -34.16 6.08
CA ASP A 182 16.23 -33.19 7.06
C ASP A 182 15.48 -33.29 8.40
N TYR A 183 14.24 -33.80 8.42
CA TYR A 183 13.45 -33.89 9.66
C TYR A 183 14.03 -34.84 10.70
N ALA A 184 14.89 -35.79 10.28
CA ALA A 184 15.60 -36.69 11.18
C ALA A 184 16.85 -36.05 11.80
N LEU A 185 17.32 -34.91 11.28
CA LEU A 185 18.51 -34.24 11.78
C LEU A 185 18.19 -33.50 13.10
N PRO A 186 19.08 -33.57 14.11
CA PRO A 186 18.91 -32.87 15.40
C PRO A 186 19.26 -31.38 15.27
N ILE A 187 18.68 -30.70 14.28
CA ILE A 187 18.89 -29.28 13.98
C ILE A 187 17.62 -28.50 14.32
N TYR A 188 17.82 -27.36 14.99
CA TYR A 188 16.74 -26.47 15.37
C TYR A 188 16.15 -25.76 14.13
N ALA A 189 14.83 -25.67 14.07
CA ALA A 189 14.10 -24.95 13.03
C ALA A 189 12.88 -24.26 13.64
N GLU A 190 12.58 -23.06 13.19
CA GLU A 190 11.47 -22.26 13.69
C GLU A 190 10.95 -21.25 12.66
N ARG A 191 9.73 -20.79 12.89
CA ARG A 191 9.16 -19.62 12.23
C ARG A 191 8.99 -18.53 13.27
N ILE A 192 9.55 -17.35 13.02
CA ILE A 192 9.44 -16.18 13.90
C ILE A 192 8.48 -15.18 13.25
N PRO A 193 7.22 -15.06 13.71
CA PRO A 193 6.27 -14.08 13.17
C PRO A 193 6.80 -12.64 13.33
N VAL A 194 6.65 -11.84 12.27
CA VAL A 194 6.99 -10.42 12.26
C VAL A 194 5.69 -9.64 12.11
N ARG A 195 5.51 -8.59 12.93
CA ARG A 195 4.29 -7.78 12.94
C ARG A 195 4.65 -6.31 13.15
N THR A 196 3.95 -5.43 12.45
CA THR A 196 3.98 -3.98 12.71
C THR A 196 2.79 -3.62 13.58
N VAL A 197 3.05 -3.12 14.78
CA VAL A 197 2.03 -2.73 15.76
C VAL A 197 2.08 -1.23 16.03
N LEU A 198 0.93 -0.67 16.37
CA LEU A 198 0.81 0.70 16.85
C LEU A 198 1.33 0.80 18.30
N GLY A 199 2.11 1.85 18.58
CA GLY A 199 2.49 2.20 19.95
C GLY A 199 1.38 2.96 20.69
N ALA A 200 1.60 3.24 21.98
CA ALA A 200 0.73 4.12 22.75
C ALA A 200 0.62 5.51 22.10
N PRO A 201 -0.58 6.08 21.90
CA PRO A 201 -0.72 7.43 21.35
C PRO A 201 -0.08 8.49 22.27
N GLU A 202 0.85 9.26 21.71
CA GLU A 202 1.52 10.36 22.41
C GLU A 202 0.81 11.69 22.06
N PRO A 203 0.01 12.29 22.97
CA PRO A 203 -0.69 13.53 22.69
C PRO A 203 0.28 14.70 22.51
N CYS A 204 -0.07 15.64 21.64
CA CYS A 204 0.73 16.84 21.43
C CYS A 204 0.84 17.66 22.74
N PRO A 205 2.05 18.06 23.16
CA PRO A 205 2.25 18.80 24.41
C PRO A 205 1.67 20.23 24.37
N ARG A 206 1.18 20.69 23.21
CA ARG A 206 0.54 21.99 23.00
C ARG A 206 -0.97 21.89 22.81
N LEU A 207 -1.59 20.75 23.12
CA LEU A 207 -3.05 20.64 23.14
C LEU A 207 -3.62 21.64 24.14
N LEU A 208 -4.70 22.31 23.73
CA LEU A 208 -5.45 23.19 24.63
C LEU A 208 -6.20 22.35 25.66
N ASP A 209 -6.43 22.94 26.83
CA ASP A 209 -7.21 22.31 27.89
C ASP A 209 -8.61 21.91 27.39
N GLY A 210 -9.04 20.70 27.77
CA GLY A 210 -10.33 20.14 27.37
C GLY A 210 -10.39 19.54 25.96
N VAL A 211 -9.33 19.66 25.15
CA VAL A 211 -9.27 18.97 23.84
C VAL A 211 -8.95 17.50 24.06
N THR A 212 -9.94 16.64 23.81
CA THR A 212 -9.82 15.18 23.98
C THR A 212 -9.59 14.47 22.66
N ARG A 213 -9.08 13.24 22.75
CA ARG A 213 -8.88 12.38 21.59
C ARG A 213 -10.24 11.96 21.00
N PRO A 214 -10.50 12.22 19.70
CA PRO A 214 -11.77 11.82 19.08
C PRO A 214 -11.97 10.30 19.06
N VAL A 215 -13.22 9.86 19.19
CA VAL A 215 -13.59 8.43 19.14
C VAL A 215 -13.30 7.79 17.79
N THR A 216 -13.25 8.56 16.71
CA THR A 216 -12.88 8.08 15.36
C THR A 216 -11.46 7.54 15.31
N LEU A 217 -10.59 7.93 16.25
CA LEU A 217 -9.24 7.40 16.37
C LEU A 217 -9.15 6.15 17.27
N ASN A 218 -10.26 5.63 17.83
CA ASN A 218 -10.23 4.42 18.68
C ASN A 218 -9.66 3.21 17.94
N GLY A 219 -9.78 3.18 16.61
CA GLY A 219 -9.14 2.16 15.79
C GLY A 219 -7.60 2.19 15.83
N TYR A 220 -6.99 3.30 16.23
CA TYR A 220 -5.55 3.44 16.36
C TYR A 220 -5.11 3.31 17.82
N SER A 221 -5.11 2.09 18.36
CA SER A 221 -4.78 1.78 19.75
C SER A 221 -3.48 0.99 19.90
N GLU A 222 -2.84 1.11 21.07
CA GLU A 222 -1.60 0.40 21.39
C GLU A 222 -1.74 -1.12 21.21
N GLY A 223 -0.72 -1.74 20.63
CA GLY A 223 -0.65 -3.19 20.41
C GLY A 223 -1.48 -3.69 19.22
N ARG A 224 -2.34 -2.86 18.64
CA ARG A 224 -3.10 -3.22 17.43
C ARG A 224 -2.17 -3.30 16.22
N LEU A 225 -2.43 -4.26 15.32
CA LEU A 225 -1.74 -4.33 14.04
C LEU A 225 -2.05 -3.12 13.17
N LEU A 226 -1.01 -2.53 12.58
CA LEU A 226 -1.15 -1.39 11.68
C LEU A 226 -2.01 -1.76 10.47
N GLU A 227 -1.79 -2.93 9.87
CA GLU A 227 -2.55 -3.38 8.70
C GLU A 227 -4.05 -3.51 8.99
N ASP A 228 -4.44 -3.96 10.18
CA ASP A 228 -5.86 -4.03 10.58
C ASP A 228 -6.45 -2.63 10.77
N ALA A 229 -5.72 -1.70 11.37
CA ALA A 229 -6.18 -0.32 11.51
C ALA A 229 -6.40 0.35 10.14
N LEU A 230 -5.48 0.13 9.20
CA LEU A 230 -5.53 0.69 7.85
C LEU A 230 -6.62 0.07 6.97
N ARG A 231 -6.80 -1.25 7.07
CA ARG A 231 -7.85 -1.98 6.35
C ARG A 231 -9.23 -1.60 6.89
N ASP A 232 -9.40 -1.51 8.20
CA ASP A 232 -10.70 -1.15 8.76
C ASP A 232 -11.04 0.31 8.44
N ALA A 233 -10.06 1.22 8.48
CA ALA A 233 -10.23 2.60 7.99
C ALA A 233 -10.65 2.63 6.51
N TYR A 234 -10.10 1.74 5.66
CA TYR A 234 -10.51 1.63 4.26
C TYR A 234 -12.00 1.35 4.12
N PHE A 235 -12.48 0.31 4.80
CA PHE A 235 -13.86 -0.15 4.63
C PHE A 235 -14.89 0.77 5.26
N VAL A 236 -14.49 1.63 6.21
CA VAL A 236 -15.33 2.72 6.69
C VAL A 236 -15.51 3.78 5.59
N GLU A 237 -14.42 4.17 4.92
CA GLU A 237 -14.46 5.21 3.88
C GLU A 237 -15.02 4.70 2.53
N TYR A 238 -14.71 3.45 2.17
CA TYR A 238 -15.07 2.81 0.90
C TYR A 238 -15.80 1.48 1.15
N PRO A 239 -17.06 1.51 1.63
CA PRO A 239 -17.80 0.31 2.06
C PRO A 239 -18.08 -0.70 0.93
N ASN A 240 -17.97 -0.28 -0.33
CA ASN A 240 -18.21 -1.12 -1.50
C ASN A 240 -16.94 -1.68 -2.16
N GLY A 241 -15.75 -1.39 -1.61
CA GLY A 241 -14.47 -1.92 -2.09
C GLY A 241 -13.78 -1.11 -3.17
#